data_AF-A0A5D0SFH1-F1
#
_entry.id   AF-A0A5D0SFH1-F1
#
_cell.length_a   1.000
_cell.length_b   1.000
_cell.length_c   1.000
_cell.angle_alpha   90.00
_cell.angle_beta   90.00
_cell.angle_gamma   90.00
#
_symmetry.space_group_name_H-M   'P 1'
#
loop_
_entity.id
_entity.type
_entity.pdbx_description
1 polymer ?
#
loop_
_entity_poly.entity_id
_entity_poly.type
_entity_poly.pdbx_seq_one_letter_code
_entity_poly.pdbx_strand_id
1 'polypeptide(L)' 'MMFVGLFLLIALFVLILRPDIFKNISSDSKRETTDYTSGKNSKAKEILKERYARGDISDDEYRKILRNIEGGE' A
#
# COMPACT_ATOMS: atom_id res chain seq x y z
N MET A 1 -12.38 -33.89 8.24
CA MET A 1 -11.14 -34.14 7.46
C MET A 1 -11.30 -34.00 5.94
N MET A 2 -12.51 -33.90 5.36
CA MET A 2 -12.70 -33.82 3.89
C MET A 2 -12.81 -32.39 3.32
N PHE A 3 -13.15 -31.40 4.15
CA PHE A 3 -13.37 -30.01 3.70
C PHE A 3 -12.10 -29.17 3.59
N VAL A 4 -11.01 -29.61 4.24
CA VAL A 4 -9.73 -28.87 4.23
C VAL A 4 -9.15 -28.79 2.82
N GLY A 5 -9.23 -29.89 2.05
CA GLY A 5 -8.79 -29.90 0.66
C GLY A 5 -9.63 -28.98 -0.24
N LEU A 6 -10.95 -28.94 -0.02
CA LEU A 6 -11.85 -28.06 -0.76
C LEU A 6 -11.55 -26.58 -0.48
N PHE A 7 -11.29 -26.25 0.79
CA PHE A 7 -10.95 -24.89 1.21
C PHE A 7 -9.63 -24.41 0.57
N LEU A 8 -8.63 -25.30 0.49
CA LEU A 8 -7.34 -25.02 -0.14
C LEU A 8 -7.48 -24.76 -1.66
N LEU A 9 -8.33 -25.55 -2.33
CA LEU A 9 -8.65 -25.38 -3.74
C LEU A 9 -9.34 -24.04 -4.03
N ILE A 10 -10.33 -23.66 -3.20
CA ILE A 10 -11.04 -22.38 -3.33
C ILE A 10 -10.07 -21.21 -3.10
N ALA A 11 -9.21 -21.29 -2.09
CA ALA A 11 -8.21 -20.26 -1.82
C ALA A 11 -7.25 -20.06 -3.01
N LEU A 12 -6.76 -21.16 -3.60
CA LEU A 12 -5.89 -21.12 -4.79
C LEU A 12 -6.61 -20.50 -6.00
N PHE A 13 -7.88 -20.86 -6.21
CA PHE A 13 -8.67 -20.34 -7.32
C PHE A 13 -8.88 -18.82 -7.20
N VAL A 14 -9.21 -18.34 -5.99
CA VAL A 14 -9.36 -16.90 -5.71
C VAL A 14 -8.04 -16.14 -5.91
N LEU A 15 -6.91 -16.74 -5.55
CA LEU A 15 -5.57 -16.17 -5.75
C LEU A 15 -5.27 -15.92 -7.24
N ILE A 16 -5.62 -16.87 -8.10
CA ILE A 16 -5.42 -16.78 -9.56
C ILE A 16 -6.34 -15.73 -10.19
N LEU A 17 -7.58 -15.64 -9.72
CA LEU A 17 -8.58 -14.68 -10.22
C LEU A 17 -8.30 -13.24 -9.79
N ARG A 18 -7.61 -13.04 -8.67
CA ARG A 18 -7.31 -11.70 -8.13
C ARG A 18 -5.82 -11.55 -7.79
N PRO A 19 -4.93 -11.47 -8.80
CA PRO A 19 -3.53 -11.16 -8.56
C PRO A 19 -3.32 -9.76 -7.96
N ASP A 20 -4.32 -8.87 -8.08
CA ASP A 20 -4.28 -7.51 -7.53
C ASP A 20 -4.19 -7.45 -6.00
N ILE A 21 -4.59 -8.51 -5.29
CA ILE A 21 -4.45 -8.59 -3.82
C ILE A 21 -2.97 -8.66 -3.42
N PHE A 22 -2.14 -9.32 -4.25
CA PHE A 22 -0.69 -9.44 -4.01
C PHE A 22 0.10 -8.22 -4.50
N LYS A 23 -0.42 -7.46 -5.47
CA LYS A 23 0.24 -6.25 -5.96
C LYS A 23 0.37 -5.15 -4.92
N ASN A 24 -0.50 -5.13 -3.90
CA ASN A 24 -0.42 -4.16 -2.81
C ASN A 24 0.60 -4.49 -1.72
N ILE A 25 1.25 -5.67 -1.76
CA ILE A 25 2.18 -6.13 -0.72
C ILE A 25 3.66 -6.01 -1.11
N SER A 26 3.97 -5.79 -2.39
CA SER A 26 5.37 -5.76 -2.88
C SER A 26 5.92 -4.37 -3.17
N SER A 27 5.35 -3.30 -2.60
CA SER A 27 5.92 -1.94 -2.70
C SER A 27 6.76 -1.52 -1.50
N ASP A 28 7.28 -2.47 -0.72
CA ASP A 28 8.24 -2.18 0.34
C ASP A 28 9.66 -2.56 -0.09
N SER A 29 10.11 -2.02 -1.23
CA SER A 29 11.51 -1.98 -1.55
C SER A 29 12.16 -0.86 -0.75
N LYS A 30 12.48 -1.18 0.50
CA LYS A 30 13.67 -0.76 1.26
C LYS A 30 14.55 0.23 0.48
N ARG A 31 14.31 1.53 0.66
CA ARG A 31 15.30 2.57 0.35
C ARG A 31 15.78 3.14 1.68
N GLU A 32 16.70 2.40 2.29
CA GLU A 32 17.59 2.92 3.33
C GLU A 32 18.46 4.00 2.67
N THR A 33 18.00 5.25 2.73
CA THR A 33 18.90 6.40 2.63
C THR A 33 18.72 7.21 3.89
N THR A 34 19.74 7.08 4.72
CA THR A 34 20.04 7.79 5.96
C THR A 34 19.83 9.29 5.78
N ASP A 35 18.71 9.80 6.27
CA ASP A 35 18.57 11.23 6.51
C ASP A 35 17.64 11.41 7.71
N TYR A 36 18.11 12.08 8.74
CA TYR A 36 17.41 12.18 10.03
C TYR A 36 16.10 13.00 9.96
N THR A 37 15.75 13.49 8.75
CA THR A 37 14.47 14.12 8.37
C THR A 37 13.45 13.11 7.78
N SER A 38 13.92 11.93 7.33
CA SER A 38 13.15 10.95 6.55
C SER A 38 12.08 10.19 7.36
N GLY A 39 12.28 10.02 8.67
CA GLY A 39 11.31 9.33 9.55
C GLY A 39 9.99 10.09 9.77
N LYS A 40 10.00 11.42 9.63
CA LYS A 40 8.76 12.22 9.74
C LYS A 40 7.95 12.15 8.44
N ASN A 41 8.65 12.13 7.30
CA ASN A 41 8.03 12.02 5.98
C ASN A 41 7.48 10.62 5.73
N SER A 42 8.14 9.55 6.21
CA SER A 42 7.60 8.19 6.09
C SER A 42 6.24 8.05 6.79
N LYS A 43 6.15 8.55 8.04
CA LYS A 43 4.89 8.54 8.80
C LYS A 43 3.81 9.41 8.16
N ALA A 44 4.19 10.57 7.63
CA ALA A 44 3.25 11.44 6.93
C ALA A 44 2.70 10.80 5.64
N LYS A 45 3.54 10.10 4.86
CA LYS A 45 3.11 9.35 3.68
C LYS A 45 2.18 8.20 4.04
N GLU A 46 2.45 7.50 5.13
CA GLU A 46 1.61 6.39 5.61
C GLU A 46 0.20 6.87 5.98
N ILE A 47 0.11 7.95 6.76
CA ILE A 47 -1.18 8.58 7.11
C ILE A 47 -1.92 9.07 5.87
N LEU A 48 -1.21 9.65 4.89
CA LEU A 48 -1.81 10.12 3.65
C LEU A 48 -2.39 8.95 2.83
N LYS A 49 -1.66 7.83 2.75
CA LYS A 49 -2.11 6.61 2.08
C LYS A 49 -3.34 6.01 2.75
N GLU A 50 -3.38 6.01 4.08
CA GLU A 50 -4.54 5.52 4.84
C GLU A 50 -5.81 6.33 4.52
N ARG A 51 -5.71 7.66 4.49
CA ARG A 51 -6.83 8.55 4.17
C ARG A 51 -7.35 8.35 2.75
N TYR A 52 -6.44 8.16 1.80
CA TYR A 52 -6.83 7.86 0.42
C TYR A 52 -7.54 6.50 0.30
N ALA A 53 -7.01 5.47 0.97
CA ALA A 53 -7.65 4.15 0.99
C ALA A 53 -9.03 4.16 1.68
N ARG A 54 -9.23 5.06 2.65
CA ARG A 54 -10.52 5.28 3.30
C ARG A 54 -11.51 6.07 2.43
N GLY A 55 -11.02 6.79 1.42
CA GLY A 55 -11.81 7.69 0.58
C GLY A 55 -12.04 9.06 1.20
N ASP A 56 -11.28 9.44 2.24
CA ASP A 56 -11.38 10.75 2.89
C ASP A 56 -10.81 11.88 2.02
N ILE A 57 -9.97 11.54 1.04
CA ILE A 57 -9.33 12.47 0.11
C ILE A 57 -9.41 11.93 -1.32
N SER A 58 -9.46 12.85 -2.28
CA SER A 58 -9.44 12.54 -3.71
C SER A 58 -8.03 12.19 -4.23
N ASP A 59 -7.93 11.56 -5.41
CA ASP A 59 -6.63 11.24 -6.05
C ASP A 59 -5.79 12.51 -6.31
N ASP A 60 -6.44 13.61 -6.72
CA ASP A 60 -5.78 14.89 -6.94
C ASP A 60 -5.17 15.46 -5.66
N GLU A 61 -5.91 15.40 -4.55
CA GLU A 61 -5.42 15.84 -3.24
C GLU A 61 -4.29 14.96 -2.74
N TYR A 62 -4.42 13.64 -2.89
CA TYR A 62 -3.37 12.69 -2.54
C TYR A 62 -2.06 13.03 -3.27
N ARG A 63 -2.10 13.22 -4.59
CA ARG A 63 -0.91 13.56 -5.39
C ARG A 63 -0.31 14.93 -5.05
N LYS A 64 -1.17 15.90 -4.71
CA LYS A 64 -0.72 17.24 -4.30
C LYS A 64 0.03 17.18 -2.98
N ILE A 65 -0.53 16.50 -1.98
CA ILE A 65 0.07 16.39 -0.65
C ILE A 65 1.32 15.52 -0.71
N LEU A 66 1.32 14.45 -1.50
CA LEU A 66 2.49 13.58 -1.69
C LEU A 66 3.69 14.36 -2.25
N ARG A 67 3.48 15.20 -3.26
CA ARG A 67 4.52 16.08 -3.82
C ARG A 67 5.08 17.06 -2.79
N ASN A 68 4.20 17.64 -1.97
CA ASN A 68 4.62 18.54 -0.90
C ASN A 68 5.45 17.83 0.18
N ILE A 69 5.12 16.57 0.51
CA ILE A 69 5.90 15.75 1.46
C ILE A 69 7.25 15.33 0.86
N GLU A 70 7.31 15.16 -0.46
CA GLU A 70 8.54 14.81 -1.20
C GLU A 70 9.46 16.00 -1.47
N GLY A 71 9.05 17.21 -1.12
CA GLY A 71 9.83 18.43 -1.36
C GLY A 71 9.87 18.84 -2.83
N GLY A 72 8.88 18.42 -3.63
CA GLY A 72 8.72 18.87 -5.01
C GLY A 72 8.06 20.24 -5.05
N GLU A 73 8.84 21.24 -5.47
CA GLU A 73 8.38 22.59 -5.85
C GLU A 73 7.37 22.56 -7.01
#